data_AF-A0A4S8RHC9-F1
#
_entry.id   AF-A0A4S8RHC9-F1
#
_cell.length_a   1.000
_cell.length_b   1.000
_cell.length_c   1.000
_cell.angle_alpha   90.00
_cell.angle_beta   90.00
_cell.angle_gamma   90.00
#
_symmetry.space_group_name_H-M   'P 1'
#
loop_
_entity.id
_entity.type
_entity.pdbx_description
1 polymer ?
#
loop_
_entity_poly.entity_id
_entity_poly.type
_entity_poly.pdbx_seq_one_letter_code
_entity_poly.pdbx_strand_id
1 'polypeptide(L)'
;MKKPHNKLYLVVVALFSLTVSAQDTFSDTFSSVSYSNNNGSQNWATNWIESGDDNSASSGYIRITGDELRFSYIWSENIRRRADLSGYTAATLTFDWQTSSLESGETLAVQISSDGSSYTTLDTFAGSTSGSFSQDITSYISSNTTIRFLKGGADWSQSNDRAYIDNVEISATSIPVIDTDNDGISDAVDLDDDNDGITDEEEYCTSISASFLTSADVGERSVVINHTDTGYLRLDFSSMDNSFQLDINGTTVHPSVLEFENGALGGGEEYFVFQSDGSFISSPWVANSNGLPRLRLIIDEFGQANLYGTRSTSSTSLELMQAQGGTPFNTITWVPGNNNTFTVTNQAGPGPEGFTGELFASAICDTDGDGISNELDLDSDNDGILDIVESGILNLGGVSDSNNDGIIDGASSGSGSNGLYNGIEDNDTVYAIPIYSVLDSDADGTYDPYSTDSDGDGCNDVVESGFTDDNDDGYLGPLPVTVDANGVVTSGSDGYTTPADNDSNTTFDYREAGTAPSISSQPANVTTCPGCSTSLSVTSAGDQFQWQVFSGGSWNDLSDSGIYSGATTSTLSITNPTPTEHNNQYRVVVTNDGYICGNTLSNTATLTLQVDTMITNRRITYRANKD
;
A
#
# COMPACT_ATOMS: atom_id res chain seq x y z
N MET A 1 -60.97 3.23 10.39
CA MET A 1 -59.78 3.03 11.24
C MET A 1 -58.56 2.95 10.32
N LYS A 2 -57.84 4.06 10.13
CA LYS A 2 -56.55 4.08 9.42
C LYS A 2 -55.45 3.88 10.48
N LYS A 3 -54.62 2.85 10.35
CA LYS A 3 -53.41 2.66 11.17
C LYS A 3 -52.35 3.68 10.73
N PRO A 4 -51.62 4.34 11.65
CA PRO A 4 -50.50 5.18 11.27
C PRO A 4 -49.25 4.31 11.08
N HIS A 5 -48.51 4.57 10.00
CA HIS A 5 -47.16 4.06 9.79
C HIS A 5 -46.19 4.96 10.57
N ASN A 6 -45.52 4.41 11.57
CA ASN A 6 -44.34 5.05 12.16
C ASN A 6 -43.17 4.83 11.20
N LYS A 7 -42.67 5.91 10.59
CA LYS A 7 -41.36 5.90 9.93
C LYS A 7 -40.30 6.03 11.03
N LEU A 8 -39.50 4.99 11.19
CA LEU A 8 -38.29 5.01 11.97
C LEU A 8 -37.25 5.79 11.15
N TYR A 9 -36.85 6.97 11.63
CA TYR A 9 -35.72 7.69 11.07
C TYR A 9 -34.46 7.10 11.71
N LEU A 10 -33.68 6.36 10.92
CA LEU A 10 -32.33 5.96 11.27
C LEU A 10 -31.48 7.24 11.18
N VAL A 11 -31.03 7.76 12.32
CA VAL A 11 -30.04 8.84 12.36
C VAL A 11 -28.69 8.13 12.34
N VAL A 12 -28.07 8.05 11.17
CA VAL A 12 -26.65 7.69 11.05
C VAL A 12 -25.88 8.87 11.61
N VAL A 13 -25.32 8.70 12.81
CA VAL A 13 -24.35 9.63 13.37
C VAL A 13 -23.02 9.24 12.75
N ALA A 14 -22.63 9.94 11.68
CA ALA A 14 -21.25 9.90 11.22
C ALA A 14 -20.39 10.50 12.33
N LEU A 15 -19.65 9.66 13.05
CA LEU A 15 -18.52 10.12 13.83
C LEU A 15 -17.48 10.58 12.82
N PHE A 16 -17.35 11.89 12.62
CA PHE A 16 -16.13 12.45 12.06
C PHE A 16 -15.03 12.20 13.09
N SER A 17 -14.17 11.23 12.82
CA SER A 17 -12.83 11.13 13.39
C SER A 17 -12.10 12.40 12.94
N LEU A 18 -12.04 13.40 13.81
CA LEU A 18 -11.03 14.43 13.70
C LEU A 18 -9.69 13.75 14.01
N THR A 19 -8.91 13.42 12.99
CA THR A 19 -7.48 13.13 13.16
C THR A 19 -6.78 14.45 13.49
N VAL A 20 -6.79 14.79 14.77
CA VAL A 20 -5.87 15.80 15.30
C VAL A 20 -4.51 15.10 15.33
N SER A 21 -3.56 15.52 14.48
CA SER A 21 -2.17 15.13 14.67
C SER A 21 -1.76 15.55 16.08
N ALA A 22 -1.39 14.58 16.91
CA ALA A 22 -1.06 14.80 18.30
C ALA A 22 0.30 15.50 18.38
N GLN A 23 0.29 16.82 18.59
CA GLN A 23 1.51 17.56 18.89
C GLN A 23 1.84 17.40 20.38
N ASP A 24 2.98 16.76 20.66
CA ASP A 24 3.49 16.60 22.02
C ASP A 24 4.46 17.72 22.37
N THR A 25 4.48 18.11 23.64
CA THR A 25 5.35 19.17 24.14
C THR A 25 6.22 18.71 25.30
N PHE A 26 7.50 19.04 25.23
CA PHE A 26 8.45 18.97 26.34
C PHE A 26 8.71 20.39 26.81
N SER A 27 8.03 20.80 27.89
CA SER A 27 8.01 22.21 28.31
C SER A 27 8.50 22.43 29.74
N ASP A 28 9.14 23.57 30.00
CA ASP A 28 9.50 24.07 31.33
C ASP A 28 9.32 25.59 31.37
N THR A 29 8.35 26.02 32.17
CA THR A 29 7.99 27.42 32.40
C THR A 29 8.72 28.02 33.61
N PHE A 30 9.65 27.28 34.21
CA PHE A 30 10.39 27.62 35.43
C PHE A 30 9.51 28.14 36.59
N SER A 31 8.22 27.77 36.60
CA SER A 31 7.20 28.15 37.57
C SER A 31 7.44 27.64 38.99
N SER A 32 8.50 26.86 39.19
CA SER A 32 9.04 26.52 40.49
C SER A 32 10.57 26.55 40.45
N VAL A 33 11.20 26.84 41.60
CA VAL A 33 12.66 26.81 41.75
C VAL A 33 13.14 25.35 41.80
N SER A 34 13.08 24.66 40.65
CA SER A 34 13.46 23.26 40.48
C SER A 34 13.95 22.99 39.06
N TYR A 35 15.03 22.21 38.93
CA TYR A 35 15.56 21.73 37.65
C TYR A 35 14.85 20.49 37.11
N SER A 36 13.89 19.93 37.85
CA SER A 36 13.10 18.76 37.44
C SER A 36 11.68 19.12 36.99
N ASN A 37 11.40 20.39 36.73
CA ASN A 37 10.05 20.83 36.39
C ASN A 37 9.68 20.38 34.97
N ASN A 38 8.46 19.91 34.78
CA ASN A 38 7.93 19.45 33.48
C ASN A 38 6.51 20.02 33.35
N ASN A 39 6.29 20.87 32.36
CA ASN A 39 5.01 21.55 32.11
C ASN A 39 4.35 21.15 30.79
N GLY A 40 5.02 20.37 29.94
CA GLY A 40 4.49 19.92 28.65
C GLY A 40 3.61 18.67 28.78
N SER A 41 3.09 18.17 27.65
CA SER A 41 2.36 16.89 27.59
C SER A 41 3.28 15.69 27.88
N GLN A 42 4.58 15.83 27.59
CA GLN A 42 5.62 14.83 27.84
C GLN A 42 6.65 15.33 28.86
N ASN A 43 7.31 14.38 29.52
CA ASN A 43 8.40 14.68 30.46
C ASN A 43 9.74 14.75 29.72
N TRP A 44 10.61 15.67 30.14
CA TRP A 44 12.00 15.66 29.71
C TRP A 44 12.72 14.40 30.21
N ALA A 45 13.61 13.84 29.38
CA ALA A 45 14.36 12.63 29.70
C ALA A 45 15.38 12.83 30.83
N THR A 46 15.76 14.08 31.12
CA THR A 46 16.59 14.45 32.27
C THR A 46 16.09 15.73 32.95
N ASN A 47 16.53 15.95 34.19
CA ASN A 47 16.52 17.30 34.79
C ASN A 47 17.46 18.23 34.00
N TRP A 48 17.34 19.54 34.24
CA TRP A 48 18.43 20.46 33.93
C TRP A 48 19.68 20.09 34.74
N ILE A 49 20.83 20.08 34.07
CA ILE A 49 22.13 19.74 34.66
C ILE A 49 23.11 20.85 34.32
N GLU A 50 23.73 21.41 35.35
CA GLU A 50 24.79 22.40 35.21
C GLU A 50 26.16 21.75 35.06
N SER A 51 27.06 22.47 34.40
CA SER A 51 28.48 22.17 34.34
C SER A 51 29.26 23.44 34.62
N GLY A 52 30.24 23.37 35.52
CA GLY A 52 31.04 24.52 35.95
C GLY A 52 30.43 25.34 37.10
N ASP A 53 29.24 24.98 37.60
CA ASP A 53 28.54 25.67 38.70
C ASP A 53 28.14 24.68 39.83
N ASP A 54 27.22 25.05 40.72
CA ASP A 54 26.84 24.30 41.92
C ASP A 54 25.72 23.26 41.73
N ASN A 55 25.14 23.18 40.52
CA ASN A 55 24.03 22.30 40.14
C ASN A 55 22.81 22.46 41.06
N SER A 56 22.52 23.70 41.48
CA SER A 56 21.42 24.07 42.37
C SER A 56 20.51 25.12 41.75
N ALA A 57 19.23 24.76 41.57
CA ALA A 57 18.21 25.66 41.01
C ALA A 57 18.00 26.98 41.77
N SER A 58 18.49 27.11 43.01
CA SER A 58 18.24 28.26 43.89
C SER A 58 19.47 29.13 44.18
N SER A 59 20.67 28.69 43.80
CA SER A 59 21.96 29.33 44.10
C SER A 59 22.86 29.31 42.87
N GLY A 60 24.12 29.74 42.98
CA GLY A 60 25.00 29.76 41.81
C GLY A 60 24.82 30.95 40.85
N TYR A 61 25.56 30.83 39.76
CA TYR A 61 25.64 31.76 38.62
C TYR A 61 24.49 31.55 37.65
N ILE A 62 24.07 30.30 37.47
CA ILE A 62 22.85 29.88 36.79
C ILE A 62 21.83 29.50 37.85
N ARG A 63 20.66 30.12 37.86
CA ARG A 63 19.60 29.79 38.85
C ARG A 63 18.22 30.26 38.44
N ILE A 64 17.20 29.66 39.01
CA ILE A 64 15.82 30.09 38.82
C ILE A 64 15.49 31.21 39.82
N THR A 65 14.98 32.33 39.33
CA THR A 65 14.53 33.46 40.15
C THR A 65 13.43 34.25 39.45
N GLY A 66 12.33 34.54 40.15
CA GLY A 66 11.21 35.27 39.55
C GLY A 66 10.57 34.52 38.40
N ASP A 67 10.50 33.19 38.52
CA ASP A 67 9.95 32.26 37.53
C ASP A 67 10.72 32.21 36.20
N GLU A 68 11.99 32.67 36.17
CA GLU A 68 12.86 32.61 34.99
C GLU A 68 14.21 31.95 35.33
N LEU A 69 14.80 31.25 34.36
CA LEU A 69 16.18 30.76 34.45
C LEU A 69 17.16 31.90 34.16
N ARG A 70 17.97 32.27 35.16
CA ARG A 70 18.85 33.43 35.07
C ARG A 70 20.33 33.06 35.11
N PHE A 71 21.08 33.64 34.19
CA PHE A 71 22.53 33.59 34.07
C PHE A 71 23.17 34.89 34.60
N SER A 72 24.32 34.78 35.26
CA SER A 72 25.15 35.93 35.64
C SER A 72 26.56 35.46 35.94
N TYR A 73 27.58 36.23 35.57
CA TYR A 73 28.99 35.88 35.80
C TYR A 73 29.39 34.52 35.19
N ILE A 74 29.44 34.45 33.86
CA ILE A 74 29.62 33.21 33.09
C ILE A 74 31.00 33.21 32.39
N TRP A 75 31.86 32.25 32.74
CA TRP A 75 33.18 31.98 32.14
C TRP A 75 33.26 30.60 31.48
N SER A 76 32.62 29.60 32.04
CA SER A 76 32.57 28.23 31.48
C SER A 76 31.29 27.48 31.84
N GLU A 77 30.48 28.11 32.69
CA GLU A 77 29.22 27.62 33.19
C GLU A 77 28.24 27.46 32.04
N ASN A 78 27.55 26.32 32.04
CA ASN A 78 26.48 26.01 31.11
C ASN A 78 25.46 25.10 31.78
N ILE A 79 24.26 25.09 31.23
CA ILE A 79 23.18 24.22 31.69
C ILE A 79 22.55 23.54 30.49
N ARG A 80 22.24 22.25 30.64
CA ARG A 80 21.71 21.42 29.55
C ARG A 80 20.56 20.54 30.01
N ARG A 81 19.74 20.12 29.05
CA ARG A 81 18.64 19.18 29.28
C ARG A 81 18.39 18.34 28.04
N ARG A 82 17.98 17.07 28.26
CA ARG A 82 17.72 16.10 27.20
C ARG A 82 16.23 15.81 27.08
N ALA A 83 15.74 15.74 25.84
CA ALA A 83 14.47 15.13 25.46
C ALA A 83 14.76 13.83 24.69
N ASP A 84 13.87 12.86 24.82
CA ASP A 84 13.89 11.65 23.98
C ASP A 84 12.90 11.90 22.84
N LEU A 85 13.42 12.12 21.64
CA LEU A 85 12.62 12.46 20.48
C LEU A 85 12.56 11.33 19.45
N SER A 86 13.05 10.12 19.73
CA SER A 86 13.20 9.08 18.69
C SER A 86 11.88 8.58 18.06
N GLY A 87 10.72 8.90 18.64
CA GLY A 87 9.39 8.55 18.09
C GLY A 87 8.66 9.72 17.42
N TYR A 88 9.37 10.77 17.01
CA TYR A 88 8.80 11.97 16.39
C TYR A 88 9.44 12.24 15.02
N THR A 89 8.66 12.77 14.09
CA THR A 89 9.11 13.10 12.72
C THR A 89 9.55 14.54 12.55
N ALA A 90 9.05 15.43 13.41
CA ALA A 90 9.40 16.84 13.39
C ALA A 90 9.50 17.39 14.82
N ALA A 91 10.37 18.37 15.04
CA ALA A 91 10.52 19.02 16.32
C ALA A 91 10.93 20.48 16.18
N THR A 92 10.30 21.38 16.93
CA THR A 92 10.64 22.82 17.00
C THR A 92 10.98 23.21 18.44
N LEU A 93 12.14 23.83 18.63
CA LEU A 93 12.53 24.42 19.92
C LEU A 93 12.10 25.88 19.98
N THR A 94 11.40 26.25 21.06
CA THR A 94 11.03 27.62 21.38
C THR A 94 11.40 28.00 22.80
N PHE A 95 11.66 29.29 23.03
CA PHE A 95 11.80 29.88 24.37
C PHE A 95 11.77 31.41 24.30
N ASP A 96 11.40 32.05 25.39
CA ASP A 96 11.56 33.49 25.58
C ASP A 96 12.92 33.80 26.21
N TRP A 97 13.51 34.92 25.81
CA TRP A 97 14.81 35.33 26.34
C TRP A 97 14.91 36.84 26.53
N GLN A 98 15.74 37.22 27.49
CA GLN A 98 16.17 38.60 27.72
C GLN A 98 17.65 38.65 28.08
N THR A 99 18.40 39.54 27.46
CA THR A 99 19.78 39.89 27.84
C THR A 99 19.82 41.29 28.44
N SER A 100 20.80 41.54 29.31
CA SER A 100 21.03 42.84 29.92
C SER A 100 22.52 43.08 30.10
N SER A 101 22.96 44.25 29.65
CA SER A 101 24.34 44.74 29.73
C SER A 101 25.41 43.86 29.09
N LEU A 102 25.07 42.90 28.22
CA LEU A 102 26.08 42.09 27.54
C LEU A 102 26.82 42.95 26.50
N GLU A 103 28.12 43.18 26.71
CA GLU A 103 28.89 44.06 25.83
C GLU A 103 29.43 43.34 24.60
N SER A 104 30.20 44.05 23.78
CA SER A 104 30.71 43.53 22.50
C SER A 104 31.51 42.25 22.69
N GLY A 105 30.97 41.13 22.19
CA GLY A 105 31.55 39.80 22.27
C GLY A 105 30.95 38.93 23.39
N GLU A 106 30.23 39.52 24.35
CA GLU A 106 29.46 38.78 25.36
C GLU A 106 28.08 38.47 24.80
N THR A 107 27.75 37.18 24.72
CA THR A 107 26.45 36.73 24.21
C THR A 107 25.95 35.53 24.99
N LEU A 108 24.63 35.37 25.10
CA LEU A 108 23.99 34.10 25.44
C LEU A 108 23.92 33.26 24.17
N ALA A 109 24.26 31.99 24.23
CA ALA A 109 24.13 31.05 23.12
C ALA A 109 23.21 29.90 23.49
N VAL A 110 22.42 29.45 22.50
CA VAL A 110 21.70 28.18 22.56
C VAL A 110 22.37 27.19 21.59
N GLN A 111 22.55 25.96 22.06
CA GLN A 111 23.13 24.89 21.28
C GLN A 111 22.28 23.63 21.37
N ILE A 112 22.39 22.78 20.36
CA ILE A 112 21.72 21.48 20.29
C ILE A 112 22.68 20.37 19.88
N SER A 113 22.34 19.13 20.22
CA SER A 113 23.13 17.93 19.97
C SER A 113 22.21 16.73 19.83
N SER A 114 22.47 15.84 18.86
CA SER A 114 21.77 14.55 18.70
C SER A 114 22.47 13.40 19.44
N ASP A 115 23.71 13.57 19.92
CA ASP A 115 24.49 12.54 20.64
C ASP A 115 24.75 12.93 22.11
N GLY A 116 24.26 14.10 22.54
CA GLY A 116 24.49 14.70 23.86
C GLY A 116 25.91 15.21 24.11
N SER A 117 26.82 15.13 23.13
CA SER A 117 28.27 15.33 23.29
C SER A 117 28.84 16.36 22.29
N SER A 118 28.43 16.29 21.02
CA SER A 118 28.80 17.17 19.92
C SER A 118 27.69 18.19 19.71
N TYR A 119 28.01 19.49 19.87
CA TYR A 119 27.00 20.55 19.88
C TYR A 119 27.15 21.52 18.73
N THR A 120 26.02 21.87 18.12
CA THR A 120 25.86 22.93 17.12
C THR A 120 25.22 24.15 17.76
N THR A 121 25.75 25.34 17.49
CA THR A 121 25.11 26.60 17.92
C THR A 121 23.96 26.94 17.00
N LEU A 122 22.76 27.10 17.58
CA LEU A 122 21.57 27.52 16.85
C LEU A 122 21.53 29.04 16.71
N ASP A 123 21.74 29.79 17.79
CA ASP A 123 21.77 31.25 17.76
C ASP A 123 22.53 31.86 18.96
N THR A 124 22.81 33.16 18.88
CA THR A 124 23.43 33.97 19.94
C THR A 124 22.74 35.31 20.15
N PHE A 125 22.54 35.70 21.41
CA PHE A 125 21.82 36.89 21.82
C PHE A 125 22.74 37.85 22.58
N ALA A 126 22.67 39.15 22.26
CA ALA A 126 23.62 40.16 22.75
C ALA A 126 22.94 41.44 23.24
N GLY A 127 23.71 42.29 23.92
CA GLY A 127 23.29 43.62 24.31
C GLY A 127 22.30 43.65 25.49
N SER A 128 21.30 44.51 25.36
CA SER A 128 20.19 44.66 26.31
C SER A 128 18.87 44.55 25.58
N THR A 129 18.58 43.33 25.10
CA THR A 129 17.47 43.03 24.20
C THR A 129 16.64 41.87 24.74
N SER A 130 15.44 41.69 24.21
CA SER A 130 14.57 40.57 24.55
C SER A 130 13.78 40.14 23.32
N GLY A 131 13.32 38.89 23.31
CA GLY A 131 12.49 38.34 22.24
C GLY A 131 12.11 36.90 22.53
N SER A 132 11.54 36.26 21.51
CA SER A 132 11.25 34.84 21.50
C SER A 132 12.13 34.18 20.43
N PHE A 133 12.62 32.99 20.73
CA PHE A 133 13.35 32.13 19.81
C PHE A 133 12.43 31.01 19.33
N SER A 134 12.53 30.65 18.06
CA SER A 134 11.86 29.51 17.45
C SER A 134 12.74 28.96 16.35
N GLN A 135 13.05 27.67 16.39
CA GLN A 135 13.89 27.01 15.40
C GLN A 135 13.46 25.56 15.24
N ASP A 136 13.32 25.13 13.99
CA ASP A 136 13.20 23.71 13.65
C ASP A 136 14.50 22.98 14.01
N ILE A 137 14.35 21.89 14.78
CA ILE A 137 15.42 21.04 15.28
C ILE A 137 15.25 19.58 14.83
N THR A 138 14.45 19.32 13.81
CA THR A 138 14.12 17.99 13.29
C THR A 138 15.37 17.16 12.96
N SER A 139 16.39 17.77 12.34
CA SER A 139 17.68 17.11 12.04
C SER A 139 18.48 16.64 13.27
N TYR A 140 18.07 17.04 14.48
CA TYR A 140 18.69 16.65 15.74
C TYR A 140 17.83 15.67 16.55
N ILE A 141 16.72 15.19 16.00
CA ILE A 141 15.89 14.16 16.61
C ILE A 141 16.71 12.90 16.87
N SER A 142 16.69 12.46 18.12
CA SER A 142 17.26 11.20 18.57
C SER A 142 16.79 10.90 20.00
N SER A 143 17.12 9.72 20.52
CA SER A 143 16.97 9.43 21.95
C SER A 143 17.91 10.23 22.87
N ASN A 144 18.80 11.04 22.29
CA ASN A 144 19.76 11.89 22.98
C ASN A 144 19.70 13.37 22.59
N THR A 145 18.60 13.85 22.01
CA THR A 145 18.44 15.27 21.68
C THR A 145 18.61 16.14 22.93
N THR A 146 19.67 16.94 22.93
CA THR A 146 20.10 17.71 24.11
C THR A 146 20.25 19.18 23.75
N ILE A 147 19.51 20.03 24.46
CA ILE A 147 19.66 21.50 24.40
C ILE A 147 20.62 21.98 25.49
N ARG A 148 21.40 23.02 25.18
CA ARG A 148 22.35 23.63 26.11
C ARG A 148 22.38 25.14 25.97
N PHE A 149 22.37 25.84 27.09
CA PHE A 149 22.57 27.28 27.19
C PHE A 149 23.91 27.60 27.86
N LEU A 150 24.64 28.56 27.29
CA LEU A 150 25.97 28.97 27.72
C LEU A 150 26.32 30.35 27.17
N LYS A 151 27.52 30.86 27.45
CA LYS A 151 28.04 32.05 26.73
C LYS A 151 28.45 31.70 25.29
N GLY A 152 28.12 32.56 24.33
CA GLY A 152 28.52 32.38 22.93
C GLY A 152 29.90 32.94 22.56
N GLY A 153 30.48 33.79 23.40
CA GLY A 153 31.74 34.47 23.12
C GLY A 153 32.59 34.75 24.36
N ALA A 154 32.85 36.02 24.63
CA ALA A 154 33.65 36.51 25.76
C ALA A 154 33.00 36.18 27.12
N ASP A 155 33.84 36.19 28.16
CA ASP A 155 33.43 35.91 29.54
C ASP A 155 32.63 37.08 30.12
N TRP A 156 31.52 36.79 30.78
CA TRP A 156 30.68 37.80 31.43
C TRP A 156 31.28 38.10 32.80
N SER A 157 32.04 39.19 32.89
CA SER A 157 32.86 39.50 34.07
C SER A 157 32.27 40.61 34.93
N GLN A 158 31.22 41.28 34.47
CA GLN A 158 30.59 42.38 35.19
C GLN A 158 29.35 41.94 35.98
N SER A 159 29.05 42.68 37.04
CA SER A 159 27.96 42.35 37.98
C SER A 159 26.55 42.49 37.42
N ASN A 160 26.43 43.24 36.32
CA ASN A 160 25.21 43.59 35.62
C ASN A 160 24.97 42.75 34.37
N ASP A 161 25.91 41.88 33.98
CA ASP A 161 25.77 40.97 32.85
C ASP A 161 24.77 39.88 33.24
N ARG A 162 23.63 39.87 32.55
CA ARG A 162 22.52 38.99 32.86
C ARG A 162 21.91 38.46 31.58
N ALA A 163 21.46 37.23 31.63
CA ALA A 163 20.44 36.74 30.73
C ALA A 163 19.36 35.98 31.50
N TYR A 164 18.16 35.98 30.95
CA TYR A 164 16.97 35.32 31.46
C TYR A 164 16.40 34.49 30.31
N ILE A 165 15.95 33.28 30.63
CA ILE A 165 15.30 32.36 29.73
C ILE A 165 14.03 31.88 30.41
N ASP A 166 12.94 31.85 29.66
CA ASP A 166 11.64 31.35 30.12
C ASP A 166 10.91 30.58 29.01
N ASN A 167 9.86 29.84 29.38
CA ASN A 167 8.97 29.10 28.47
C ASN A 167 9.73 28.20 27.48
N VAL A 168 10.70 27.42 27.98
CA VAL A 168 11.47 26.51 27.13
C VAL A 168 10.58 25.34 26.73
N GLU A 169 10.32 25.20 25.44
CA GLU A 169 9.45 24.17 24.91
C GLU A 169 10.04 23.54 23.65
N ILE A 170 10.08 22.20 23.60
CA ILE A 170 10.17 21.46 22.35
C ILE A 170 8.76 20.99 22.00
N SER A 171 8.24 21.47 20.88
CA SER A 171 7.02 20.97 20.28
C SER A 171 7.38 19.93 19.23
N ALA A 172 6.87 18.70 19.36
CA ALA A 172 7.22 17.56 18.52
C ALA A 172 5.97 16.96 17.89
N THR A 173 6.05 16.68 16.59
CA THR A 173 5.00 16.00 15.83
C THR A 173 5.28 14.52 15.86
N SER A 174 4.36 13.73 16.42
CA SER A 174 4.50 12.27 16.43
C SER A 174 4.46 11.74 15.01
N ILE A 175 5.14 10.62 14.77
CA ILE A 175 4.80 9.74 13.65
C ILE A 175 3.28 9.43 13.75
N PRO A 176 2.48 9.47 12.67
CA PRO A 176 1.17 8.86 12.69
C PRO A 176 1.32 7.44 13.25
N VAL A 177 0.62 7.10 14.33
CA VAL A 177 0.90 5.85 15.09
C VAL A 177 0.19 4.63 14.45
N ILE A 178 0.01 4.65 13.14
CA ILE A 178 -0.49 3.49 12.39
C ILE A 178 0.74 2.82 11.79
N ASP A 179 0.81 1.53 12.08
CA ASP A 179 1.88 0.55 11.85
C ASP A 179 1.07 -0.75 11.72
N THR A 180 0.45 -0.90 10.55
CA THR A 180 -0.62 -1.88 10.29
C THR A 180 -0.10 -3.31 10.44
N ASP A 181 1.06 -3.59 9.88
CA ASP A 181 1.78 -4.85 9.92
C ASP A 181 2.60 -5.10 11.21
N ASN A 182 2.81 -4.06 12.04
CA ASN A 182 3.58 -4.08 13.28
C ASN A 182 5.08 -4.42 13.08
N ASP A 183 5.68 -4.05 11.94
CA ASP A 183 7.13 -4.20 11.74
C ASP A 183 7.95 -3.10 12.46
N GLY A 184 7.27 -2.04 12.93
CA GLY A 184 7.84 -0.91 13.66
C GLY A 184 8.31 0.24 12.77
N ILE A 185 8.09 0.13 11.47
CA ILE A 185 7.95 1.23 10.52
C ILE A 185 6.50 1.73 10.65
N SER A 186 6.16 2.83 10.00
CA SER A 186 4.81 3.40 10.08
C SER A 186 4.32 3.53 8.68
N ASP A 187 3.04 3.31 8.47
CA ASP A 187 2.40 3.30 7.16
C ASP A 187 2.82 4.49 6.27
N ALA A 188 3.03 5.67 6.86
CA ALA A 188 3.47 6.87 6.12
C ALA A 188 4.88 6.79 5.48
N VAL A 189 5.68 5.79 5.85
CA VAL A 189 7.05 5.55 5.35
C VAL A 189 7.31 4.08 5.05
N ASP A 190 6.35 3.22 5.30
CA ASP A 190 6.33 1.85 4.83
C ASP A 190 6.16 1.85 3.31
N LEU A 191 6.48 0.73 2.67
CA LEU A 191 6.26 0.52 1.25
C LEU A 191 5.32 -0.66 0.99
N ASP A 192 4.91 -1.39 2.05
CA ASP A 192 4.15 -2.63 2.04
C ASP A 192 3.40 -2.74 3.39
N ASP A 193 2.32 -1.96 3.53
CA ASP A 193 1.61 -1.68 4.79
C ASP A 193 1.02 -2.92 5.49
N ASP A 194 0.79 -4.01 4.76
CA ASP A 194 0.25 -5.26 5.28
C ASP A 194 1.20 -6.47 5.17
N ASN A 195 2.40 -6.28 4.60
CA ASN A 195 3.46 -7.27 4.42
C ASN A 195 3.04 -8.50 3.58
N ASP A 196 2.08 -8.34 2.68
CA ASP A 196 1.71 -9.38 1.72
C ASP A 196 2.76 -9.53 0.59
N GLY A 197 3.63 -8.52 0.43
CA GLY A 197 4.73 -8.49 -0.52
C GLY A 197 4.46 -7.74 -1.81
N ILE A 198 3.26 -7.25 -2.01
CA ILE A 198 2.91 -6.21 -2.96
C ILE A 198 3.25 -4.86 -2.30
N THR A 199 3.51 -3.83 -3.09
CA THR A 199 3.82 -2.51 -2.52
C THR A 199 2.60 -1.62 -2.65
N ASP A 200 2.39 -0.69 -1.71
CA ASP A 200 1.23 0.20 -1.76
C ASP A 200 1.13 0.96 -3.10
N GLU A 201 2.27 1.35 -3.72
CA GLU A 201 2.27 2.01 -5.04
C GLU A 201 1.68 1.12 -6.16
N GLU A 202 1.82 -0.20 -6.05
CA GLU A 202 1.29 -1.21 -6.98
C GLU A 202 -0.17 -1.59 -6.68
N GLU A 203 -0.59 -1.53 -5.41
CA GLU A 203 -1.98 -1.75 -4.97
C GLU A 203 -2.89 -0.56 -5.26
N TYR A 204 -2.32 0.63 -5.36
CA TYR A 204 -3.09 1.78 -5.80
C TYR A 204 -3.54 1.64 -7.25
N CYS A 205 -4.84 1.84 -7.48
CA CYS A 205 -5.41 1.85 -8.82
C CYS A 205 -4.73 2.90 -9.72
N THR A 206 -4.12 2.42 -10.80
CA THR A 206 -3.18 3.21 -11.62
C THR A 206 -3.75 4.45 -12.31
N SER A 207 -2.78 5.28 -12.69
CA SER A 207 -2.78 6.73 -12.58
C SER A 207 -3.35 7.49 -13.78
N ILE A 208 -4.06 8.58 -13.50
CA ILE A 208 -4.26 9.65 -14.49
C ILE A 208 -2.90 10.31 -14.76
N SER A 209 -2.31 10.03 -15.91
CA SER A 209 -1.16 10.79 -16.43
C SER A 209 -1.64 12.10 -17.07
N ALA A 210 -1.56 13.21 -16.34
CA ALA A 210 -1.83 14.53 -16.88
C ALA A 210 -0.52 15.18 -17.38
N SER A 211 -0.17 14.89 -18.64
CA SER A 211 0.98 15.49 -19.34
C SER A 211 0.67 16.90 -19.88
N PHE A 212 0.33 17.86 -19.02
CA PHE A 212 0.06 19.23 -19.50
C PHE A 212 0.41 20.35 -18.54
N LEU A 213 1.19 20.09 -17.50
CA LEU A 213 1.83 21.12 -16.67
C LEU A 213 3.01 21.75 -17.44
N THR A 214 2.76 22.23 -18.66
CA THR A 214 3.72 23.00 -19.44
C THR A 214 3.28 24.45 -19.55
N SER A 215 4.14 25.36 -19.11
CA SER A 215 3.94 26.80 -19.29
C SER A 215 5.23 27.43 -19.78
N ALA A 216 5.11 28.38 -20.70
CA ALA A 216 6.19 29.25 -21.15
C ALA A 216 5.98 30.71 -20.73
N ASP A 217 5.05 30.95 -19.79
CA ASP A 217 4.70 32.26 -19.24
C ASP A 217 4.35 32.16 -17.74
N VAL A 218 4.34 33.31 -17.06
CA VAL A 218 3.82 33.52 -15.69
C VAL A 218 2.33 33.22 -15.59
N GLY A 219 1.88 32.71 -14.45
CA GLY A 219 0.46 32.59 -14.09
C GLY A 219 0.02 31.20 -13.66
N GLU A 220 -1.26 31.09 -13.37
CA GLU A 220 -1.90 29.89 -12.81
C GLU A 220 -2.15 28.82 -13.89
N ARG A 221 -1.85 27.58 -13.55
CA ARG A 221 -2.28 26.38 -14.28
C ARG A 221 -2.96 25.45 -13.29
N SER A 222 -4.17 25.04 -13.63
CA SER A 222 -4.97 24.17 -12.78
C SER A 222 -5.36 22.91 -13.54
N VAL A 223 -5.23 21.77 -12.88
CA VAL A 223 -5.71 20.47 -13.33
C VAL A 223 -6.67 19.93 -12.29
N VAL A 224 -7.82 19.48 -12.75
CA VAL A 224 -8.77 18.75 -11.92
C VAL A 224 -8.50 17.28 -12.18
N ILE A 225 -8.06 16.56 -11.16
CA ILE A 225 -8.03 15.11 -11.20
C ILE A 225 -9.41 14.67 -10.72
N ASN A 226 -10.14 13.99 -11.60
CA ASN A 226 -11.44 13.40 -11.25
C ASN A 226 -11.19 12.13 -10.45
N HIS A 227 -10.78 12.27 -9.20
CA HIS A 227 -10.59 11.14 -8.32
C HIS A 227 -11.14 11.46 -6.95
N THR A 228 -11.97 10.57 -6.43
CA THR A 228 -12.71 10.74 -5.20
C THR A 228 -11.82 10.52 -3.98
N ASP A 229 -10.84 9.62 -4.08
CA ASP A 229 -10.07 9.12 -2.94
C ASP A 229 -8.58 9.03 -3.36
N THR A 230 -7.90 10.16 -3.52
CA THR A 230 -6.46 10.14 -3.78
C THR A 230 -5.74 9.80 -2.49
N GLY A 231 -5.04 8.66 -2.47
CA GLY A 231 -4.05 8.33 -1.45
C GLY A 231 -2.71 8.96 -1.81
N TYR A 232 -2.19 8.65 -2.99
CA TYR A 232 -0.83 9.05 -3.34
C TYR A 232 -0.73 9.99 -4.54
N LEU A 233 0.06 11.05 -4.41
CA LEU A 233 0.27 12.05 -5.45
C LEU A 233 1.76 12.25 -5.72
N ARG A 234 2.16 12.13 -6.98
CA ARG A 234 3.54 12.39 -7.43
C ARG A 234 3.58 13.43 -8.55
N LEU A 235 4.24 14.55 -8.29
CA LEU A 235 4.50 15.60 -9.29
C LEU A 235 5.97 15.59 -9.68
N ASP A 236 6.22 15.24 -10.94
CA ASP A 236 7.55 15.19 -11.52
C ASP A 236 7.79 16.38 -12.44
N PHE A 237 8.68 17.28 -12.02
CA PHE A 237 9.08 18.42 -12.85
C PHE A 237 10.36 18.10 -13.62
N SER A 238 10.27 18.14 -14.95
CA SER A 238 11.40 17.96 -15.88
C SER A 238 12.14 19.28 -16.18
N SER A 239 11.46 20.43 -16.08
CA SER A 239 12.07 21.76 -16.09
C SER A 239 11.24 22.77 -15.28
N MET A 240 11.91 23.75 -14.67
CA MET A 240 11.29 24.88 -13.96
C MET A 240 12.26 26.07 -13.99
N ASP A 241 11.76 27.29 -14.16
CA ASP A 241 12.65 28.45 -14.34
C ASP A 241 12.98 29.23 -13.04
N ASN A 242 12.08 29.34 -12.06
CA ASN A 242 12.37 30.18 -10.89
C ASN A 242 11.58 29.82 -9.61
N SER A 243 10.32 30.22 -9.53
CA SER A 243 9.48 30.03 -8.33
C SER A 243 8.06 29.61 -8.65
N PHE A 244 7.52 28.70 -7.85
CA PHE A 244 6.12 28.34 -7.94
C PHE A 244 5.44 28.23 -6.58
N GLN A 245 4.13 28.42 -6.60
CA GLN A 245 3.25 28.06 -5.51
C GLN A 245 2.38 26.88 -5.98
N LEU A 246 2.22 25.89 -5.12
CA LEU A 246 1.32 24.76 -5.36
C LEU A 246 0.20 24.79 -4.34
N ASP A 247 -1.02 24.79 -4.84
CA ASP A 247 -2.24 24.69 -4.06
C ASP A 247 -3.01 23.43 -4.46
N ILE A 248 -3.51 22.70 -3.48
CA ILE A 248 -4.35 21.51 -3.65
C ILE A 248 -5.66 21.76 -2.93
N ASN A 249 -6.77 21.73 -3.67
CA ASN A 249 -8.10 22.09 -3.17
C ASN A 249 -8.16 23.49 -2.52
N GLY A 250 -7.25 24.39 -2.93
CA GLY A 250 -7.10 25.73 -2.34
C GLY A 250 -6.28 25.78 -1.05
N THR A 251 -5.72 24.66 -0.58
CA THR A 251 -4.73 24.61 0.50
C THR A 251 -3.33 24.68 -0.12
N THR A 252 -2.53 25.66 0.28
CA THR A 252 -1.14 25.76 -0.19
C THR A 252 -0.28 24.65 0.42
N VAL A 253 0.46 23.92 -0.40
CA VAL A 253 1.33 22.81 0.03
C VAL A 253 2.48 23.28 0.92
N HIS A 254 2.96 24.50 0.72
CA HIS A 254 4.01 25.10 1.54
C HIS A 254 3.69 26.57 1.84
N PRO A 255 3.87 27.07 3.08
CA PRO A 255 3.46 28.42 3.45
C PRO A 255 4.21 29.55 2.72
N SER A 256 5.40 29.26 2.19
CA SER A 256 6.20 30.18 1.38
C SER A 256 6.24 29.74 -0.08
N VAL A 257 6.45 30.70 -1.00
CA VAL A 257 6.69 30.38 -2.42
C VAL A 257 7.97 29.55 -2.54
N LEU A 258 7.89 28.45 -3.29
CA LEU A 258 9.02 27.53 -3.47
C LEU A 258 10.00 28.14 -4.47
N GLU A 259 11.20 28.49 -4.01
CA GLU A 259 12.22 29.17 -4.80
C GLU A 259 13.47 28.30 -4.96
N PHE A 260 13.98 28.22 -6.19
CA PHE A 260 15.06 27.30 -6.54
C PHE A 260 16.30 28.02 -7.10
N GLU A 261 16.25 29.36 -7.27
CA GLU A 261 17.38 30.18 -7.69
C GLU A 261 17.75 31.30 -6.70
N ASN A 262 18.96 31.25 -6.16
CA ASN A 262 19.49 32.26 -5.26
C ASN A 262 19.53 33.66 -5.90
N GLY A 263 18.78 34.62 -5.35
CA GLY A 263 18.84 36.04 -5.71
C GLY A 263 17.64 36.64 -6.46
N ALA A 264 16.54 35.89 -6.68
CA ALA A 264 15.32 36.36 -7.34
C ALA A 264 14.33 37.16 -6.44
N LEU A 265 14.85 37.85 -5.41
CA LEU A 265 14.12 38.20 -4.18
C LEU A 265 12.90 39.14 -4.31
N GLY A 266 11.74 38.62 -3.90
CA GLY A 266 10.67 39.31 -3.17
C GLY A 266 10.73 39.05 -1.64
N GLY A 267 9.76 39.56 -0.87
CA GLY A 267 9.61 39.22 0.56
C GLY A 267 8.51 38.18 0.75
N GLY A 268 8.87 36.92 0.99
CA GLY A 268 7.93 35.78 1.16
C GLY A 268 8.31 34.47 0.45
N GLU A 269 9.53 34.37 -0.10
CA GLU A 269 10.07 33.20 -0.82
C GLU A 269 11.02 32.39 0.07
N GLU A 270 11.09 31.07 -0.13
CA GLU A 270 12.03 30.18 0.58
C GLU A 270 12.85 29.31 -0.38
N TYR A 271 14.17 29.26 -0.13
CA TYR A 271 15.12 28.46 -0.89
C TYR A 271 15.12 27.00 -0.45
N PHE A 272 15.42 26.07 -1.34
CA PHE A 272 15.62 24.67 -0.96
C PHE A 272 17.10 24.28 -0.83
N VAL A 273 17.37 23.44 0.17
CA VAL A 273 18.66 22.78 0.39
C VAL A 273 18.47 21.26 0.44
N PHE A 274 19.50 20.51 0.07
CA PHE A 274 19.51 19.06 0.24
C PHE A 274 19.66 18.72 1.73
N GLN A 275 18.82 17.82 2.25
CA GLN A 275 18.87 17.44 3.66
C GLN A 275 20.18 16.71 4.02
N SER A 276 20.74 15.97 3.06
CA SER A 276 21.94 15.15 3.25
C SER A 276 23.20 15.96 3.59
N ASP A 277 23.34 17.19 3.08
CA ASP A 277 24.56 18.01 3.28
C ASP A 277 24.31 19.53 3.45
N GLY A 278 23.05 19.97 3.46
CA GLY A 278 22.67 21.38 3.61
C GLY A 278 23.09 22.26 2.43
N SER A 279 23.50 21.67 1.31
CA SER A 279 23.92 22.43 0.13
C SER A 279 22.72 23.00 -0.63
N PHE A 280 22.91 24.21 -1.17
CA PHE A 280 21.90 24.86 -2.01
C PHE A 280 21.81 24.23 -3.39
N ILE A 281 20.63 24.36 -3.99
CA ILE A 281 20.48 24.28 -5.43
C ILE A 281 21.02 25.57 -6.05
N SER A 282 21.89 25.46 -7.05
CA SER A 282 22.67 26.61 -7.54
C SER A 282 22.71 26.73 -9.06
N SER A 283 21.80 26.12 -9.81
CA SER A 283 21.78 26.20 -11.29
C SER A 283 20.37 26.12 -11.88
N PRO A 284 20.10 26.85 -12.98
CA PRO A 284 18.85 26.76 -13.74
C PRO A 284 18.61 25.34 -14.28
N TRP A 285 17.35 24.94 -14.30
CA TRP A 285 16.93 23.54 -14.39
C TRP A 285 16.74 23.06 -15.83
N VAL A 286 17.74 22.34 -16.36
CA VAL A 286 17.62 21.54 -17.60
C VAL A 286 17.40 20.07 -17.24
N ALA A 287 16.55 19.35 -17.98
CA ALA A 287 16.22 17.94 -17.76
C ALA A 287 17.46 17.03 -17.59
N ASN A 288 17.34 16.01 -16.74
CA ASN A 288 18.38 15.01 -16.56
C ASN A 288 18.53 14.17 -17.84
N SER A 289 19.77 13.82 -18.17
CA SER A 289 20.08 13.04 -19.37
C SER A 289 19.69 11.55 -19.26
N ASN A 290 19.32 11.08 -18.07
CA ASN A 290 18.98 9.68 -17.78
C ASN A 290 17.49 9.43 -17.49
N GLY A 291 16.62 10.43 -17.65
CA GLY A 291 15.17 10.28 -17.46
C GLY A 291 14.65 10.56 -16.05
N LEU A 292 15.50 10.77 -15.03
CA LEU A 292 15.02 11.21 -13.72
C LEU A 292 14.43 12.63 -13.77
N PRO A 293 13.33 12.89 -13.04
CA PRO A 293 12.82 14.25 -12.90
C PRO A 293 13.84 15.09 -12.14
N ARG A 294 13.77 16.41 -12.34
CA ARG A 294 14.65 17.30 -11.59
C ARG A 294 14.11 17.51 -10.18
N LEU A 295 12.79 17.65 -10.05
CA LEU A 295 12.06 17.78 -8.80
C LEU A 295 10.96 16.73 -8.79
N ARG A 296 10.79 16.05 -7.67
CA ARG A 296 9.66 15.17 -7.40
C ARG A 296 9.03 15.63 -6.09
N LEU A 297 7.77 16.03 -6.14
CA LEU A 297 6.97 16.22 -4.94
C LEU A 297 6.08 15.00 -4.78
N ILE A 298 6.13 14.36 -3.62
CA ILE A 298 5.23 13.28 -3.22
C ILE A 298 4.31 13.83 -2.14
N ILE A 299 3.02 13.50 -2.21
CA ILE A 299 2.07 13.69 -1.13
C ILE A 299 1.42 12.33 -0.89
N ASP A 300 1.62 11.78 0.29
CA ASP A 300 1.09 10.48 0.70
C ASP A 300 -0.40 10.53 1.07
N GLU A 301 -0.96 9.38 1.40
CA GLU A 301 -2.34 9.10 1.77
C GLU A 301 -2.76 9.80 3.06
N PHE A 302 -1.80 10.09 3.93
CA PHE A 302 -1.99 10.94 5.10
C PHE A 302 -1.92 12.44 4.78
N GLY A 303 -1.61 12.80 3.53
CA GLY A 303 -1.51 14.16 3.02
C GLY A 303 -0.18 14.82 3.34
N GLN A 304 0.80 14.09 3.83
CA GLN A 304 2.13 14.60 4.14
C GLN A 304 2.95 14.73 2.86
N ALA A 305 3.59 15.90 2.71
CA ALA A 305 4.27 16.28 1.48
C ALA A 305 5.80 16.23 1.64
N ASN A 306 6.47 15.49 0.75
CA ASN A 306 7.92 15.35 0.70
C ASN A 306 8.47 15.81 -0.66
N LEU A 307 9.57 16.56 -0.62
CA LEU A 307 10.18 17.13 -1.82
C LEU A 307 11.57 16.54 -2.06
N TYR A 308 11.81 16.08 -3.28
CA TYR A 308 13.06 15.46 -3.68
C TYR A 308 13.61 16.10 -4.95
N GLY A 309 14.93 16.07 -5.11
CA GLY A 309 15.54 16.63 -6.30
C GLY A 309 16.91 16.05 -6.63
N THR A 310 17.40 16.42 -7.82
CA THR A 310 18.71 15.97 -8.33
C THR A 310 19.75 17.08 -8.25
N ARG A 311 20.96 16.75 -7.78
CA ARG A 311 22.09 17.70 -7.70
C ARG A 311 22.59 18.21 -9.04
N SER A 312 22.49 17.41 -10.09
CA SER A 312 23.09 17.70 -11.40
C SER A 312 22.30 17.08 -12.55
N THR A 313 22.61 17.48 -13.78
CA THR A 313 22.02 16.93 -15.01
C THR A 313 22.46 15.49 -15.32
N SER A 314 23.21 14.85 -14.42
CA SER A 314 23.68 13.47 -14.51
C SER A 314 23.48 12.68 -13.22
N SER A 315 22.69 13.18 -12.27
CA SER A 315 22.38 12.45 -11.03
C SER A 315 21.64 11.16 -11.34
N THR A 316 21.92 10.07 -10.64
CA THR A 316 21.29 8.75 -10.83
C THR A 316 20.26 8.42 -9.76
N SER A 317 20.02 9.31 -8.81
CA SER A 317 19.02 9.18 -7.75
C SER A 317 18.45 10.56 -7.39
N LEU A 318 17.27 10.54 -6.76
CA LEU A 318 16.65 11.70 -6.11
C LEU A 318 17.13 11.79 -4.66
N GLU A 319 17.27 13.01 -4.13
CA GLU A 319 17.64 13.26 -2.73
C GLU A 319 16.59 14.14 -2.06
N LEU A 320 16.27 13.84 -0.80
CA LEU A 320 15.31 14.61 0.00
C LEU A 320 15.79 16.04 0.22
N MET A 321 14.86 16.97 0.08
CA MET A 321 15.07 18.42 0.17
C MET A 321 14.27 19.01 1.34
N GLN A 322 14.69 20.18 1.80
CA GLN A 322 13.96 20.97 2.80
C GLN A 322 14.10 22.46 2.49
N ALA A 323 13.14 23.24 2.98
CA ALA A 323 13.22 24.69 2.88
C ALA A 323 14.31 25.26 3.81
N GLN A 324 14.97 26.32 3.38
CA GLN A 324 16.03 26.98 4.10
C GLN A 324 15.43 27.69 5.33
N GLY A 325 15.67 27.13 6.51
CA GLY A 325 15.07 27.60 7.76
C GLY A 325 14.22 26.53 8.46
N GLY A 326 13.94 25.41 7.78
CA GLY A 326 13.21 24.28 8.36
C GLY A 326 11.70 24.51 8.42
N THR A 327 11.15 25.33 7.53
CA THR A 327 9.70 25.48 7.41
C THR A 327 9.12 24.18 6.84
N PRO A 328 8.20 23.49 7.53
CA PRO A 328 7.62 22.24 7.05
C PRO A 328 6.56 22.50 5.97
N PHE A 329 6.30 21.48 5.15
CA PHE A 329 5.13 21.46 4.29
C PHE A 329 3.84 21.38 5.12
N ASN A 330 2.75 21.94 4.58
CA ASN A 330 1.43 21.76 5.15
C ASN A 330 0.92 20.35 4.81
N THR A 331 0.26 19.70 5.76
CA THR A 331 -0.51 18.48 5.49
C THR A 331 -1.73 18.81 4.64
N ILE A 332 -1.92 18.07 3.56
CA ILE A 332 -3.05 18.21 2.64
C ILE A 332 -4.20 17.35 3.13
N THR A 333 -5.37 17.95 3.28
CA THR A 333 -6.57 17.18 3.57
C THR A 333 -7.19 16.72 2.26
N TRP A 334 -7.10 15.43 1.98
CA TRP A 334 -7.84 14.79 0.90
C TRP A 334 -9.35 14.95 1.14
N VAL A 335 -10.13 15.08 0.06
CA VAL A 335 -11.59 15.22 0.14
C VAL A 335 -12.23 13.97 -0.46
N PRO A 336 -12.46 12.91 0.34
CA PRO A 336 -13.10 11.68 -0.12
C PRO A 336 -14.39 11.95 -0.90
N GLY A 337 -14.65 11.17 -1.94
CA GLY A 337 -15.84 11.34 -2.78
C GLY A 337 -15.84 12.57 -3.72
N ASN A 338 -14.77 13.36 -3.83
CA ASN A 338 -14.74 14.58 -4.67
C ASN A 338 -13.43 14.75 -5.44
N ASN A 339 -13.53 15.33 -6.64
CA ASN A 339 -12.37 15.68 -7.46
C ASN A 339 -11.39 16.61 -6.73
N ASN A 340 -10.10 16.27 -6.79
CA ASN A 340 -9.02 17.11 -6.29
C ASN A 340 -8.56 18.10 -7.38
N THR A 341 -8.44 19.39 -7.03
CA THR A 341 -7.96 20.44 -7.94
C THR A 341 -6.54 20.84 -7.56
N PHE A 342 -5.61 20.68 -8.49
CA PHE A 342 -4.19 20.99 -8.32
C PHE A 342 -3.88 22.24 -9.12
N THR A 343 -3.31 23.22 -8.45
CA THR A 343 -3.06 24.54 -9.02
C THR A 343 -1.59 24.88 -8.82
N VAL A 344 -0.84 24.92 -9.93
CA VAL A 344 0.54 25.41 -9.97
C VAL A 344 0.52 26.84 -10.47
N THR A 345 1.03 27.76 -9.66
CA THR A 345 1.18 29.17 -10.02
C THR A 345 2.65 29.50 -10.20
N ASN A 346 3.07 29.71 -11.46
CA ASN A 346 4.40 30.20 -11.76
C ASN A 346 4.47 31.72 -11.50
N GLN A 347 5.43 32.17 -10.70
CA GLN A 347 5.58 33.56 -10.30
C GLN A 347 6.50 34.34 -11.26
N ALA A 348 6.36 35.66 -11.31
CA ALA A 348 7.20 36.49 -12.17
C ALA A 348 8.61 36.67 -11.56
N GLY A 349 9.65 36.27 -12.29
CA GLY A 349 11.05 36.36 -11.86
C GLY A 349 12.00 36.84 -12.96
N PRO A 350 13.30 37.00 -12.68
CA PRO A 350 14.30 37.36 -13.67
C PRO A 350 14.80 36.14 -14.48
N GLY A 351 14.14 35.78 -15.58
CA GLY A 351 14.51 34.60 -16.40
C GLY A 351 13.49 34.28 -17.48
N PRO A 352 13.66 33.20 -18.29
CA PRO A 352 12.65 32.68 -19.20
C PRO A 352 11.56 31.89 -18.45
N GLU A 353 10.40 32.50 -18.22
CA GLU A 353 9.42 32.00 -17.26
C GLU A 353 8.70 30.72 -17.75
N GLY A 354 8.81 29.61 -17.01
CA GLY A 354 8.12 28.39 -17.41
C GLY A 354 8.41 27.14 -16.57
N PHE A 355 7.59 26.12 -16.78
CA PHE A 355 7.80 24.79 -16.21
C PHE A 355 7.32 23.72 -17.19
N THR A 356 7.89 22.52 -17.07
CA THR A 356 7.37 21.30 -17.67
C THR A 356 7.34 20.23 -16.60
N GLY A 357 6.19 19.59 -16.40
CA GLY A 357 6.04 18.49 -15.47
C GLY A 357 4.99 17.49 -15.90
N GLU A 358 5.07 16.32 -15.30
CA GLU A 358 4.10 15.26 -15.36
C GLU A 358 3.50 15.08 -13.97
N LEU A 359 2.17 15.06 -13.93
CA LEU A 359 1.41 14.80 -12.73
C LEU A 359 0.94 13.36 -12.79
N PHE A 360 1.32 12.61 -11.77
CA PHE A 360 0.85 11.27 -11.47
C PHE A 360 0.02 11.37 -10.19
N ALA A 361 -1.19 10.84 -10.23
CA ALA A 361 -1.99 10.64 -9.04
C ALA A 361 -2.46 9.20 -9.08
N SER A 362 -2.11 8.48 -8.03
CA SER A 362 -2.70 7.19 -7.72
C SER A 362 -3.84 7.39 -6.74
N ALA A 363 -4.72 6.42 -6.73
CA ALA A 363 -5.81 6.39 -5.81
C ALA A 363 -5.74 5.13 -4.99
N ILE A 364 -5.99 5.29 -3.70
CA ILE A 364 -6.38 4.16 -2.90
C ILE A 364 -7.67 3.62 -3.51
N CYS A 365 -7.71 2.31 -3.69
CA CYS A 365 -8.92 1.63 -4.12
C CYS A 365 -9.21 0.46 -3.19
N ASP A 366 -10.43 -0.03 -3.35
CA ASP A 366 -11.09 -1.04 -2.56
C ASP A 366 -11.82 -1.84 -3.66
N THR A 367 -11.12 -2.84 -4.18
CA THR A 367 -11.50 -3.55 -5.42
C THR A 367 -12.85 -4.24 -5.27
N ASP A 368 -13.11 -4.84 -4.11
CA ASP A 368 -14.35 -5.56 -3.81
C ASP A 368 -15.44 -4.70 -3.13
N GLY A 369 -15.10 -3.52 -2.63
CA GLY A 369 -16.02 -2.58 -2.02
C GLY A 369 -16.43 -2.91 -0.59
N ASP A 370 -15.61 -3.67 0.16
CA ASP A 370 -15.88 -4.08 1.53
C ASP A 370 -15.56 -3.00 2.59
N GLY A 371 -14.79 -1.98 2.18
CA GLY A 371 -14.37 -0.84 2.98
C GLY A 371 -12.97 -0.94 3.60
N ILE A 372 -12.21 -1.98 3.29
CA ILE A 372 -10.75 -2.09 3.45
C ILE A 372 -10.14 -1.71 2.09
N SER A 373 -8.96 -1.11 2.12
CA SER A 373 -8.28 -0.64 0.91
C SER A 373 -7.23 -1.65 0.54
N ASN A 374 -6.96 -1.83 -0.76
CA ASN A 374 -6.11 -2.93 -1.25
C ASN A 374 -4.76 -2.96 -0.53
N GLU A 375 -4.13 -1.81 -0.25
CA GLU A 375 -2.86 -1.74 0.51
C GLU A 375 -2.94 -2.21 1.98
N LEU A 376 -4.11 -2.63 2.44
CA LEU A 376 -4.39 -3.16 3.77
C LEU A 376 -5.22 -4.47 3.71
N ASP A 377 -5.44 -5.00 2.50
CA ASP A 377 -6.36 -6.10 2.21
C ASP A 377 -5.60 -7.31 1.68
N LEU A 378 -5.64 -8.43 2.41
CA LEU A 378 -4.92 -9.65 2.04
C LEU A 378 -5.63 -10.50 0.98
N ASP A 379 -6.85 -10.13 0.58
CA ASP A 379 -7.70 -10.78 -0.44
C ASP A 379 -8.51 -9.69 -1.16
N SER A 380 -7.83 -8.83 -1.93
CA SER A 380 -8.35 -7.57 -2.47
C SER A 380 -9.59 -7.72 -3.35
N ASP A 381 -9.83 -8.89 -3.94
CA ASP A 381 -11.00 -9.17 -4.77
C ASP A 381 -12.01 -10.14 -4.12
N ASN A 382 -11.73 -10.60 -2.89
CA ASN A 382 -12.60 -11.45 -2.07
C ASN A 382 -13.00 -12.79 -2.74
N ASP A 383 -12.17 -13.33 -3.62
CA ASP A 383 -12.42 -14.59 -4.32
C ASP A 383 -11.99 -15.82 -3.50
N GLY A 384 -11.26 -15.62 -2.39
CA GLY A 384 -10.81 -16.66 -1.48
C GLY A 384 -9.43 -17.25 -1.80
N ILE A 385 -8.71 -16.67 -2.74
CA ILE A 385 -7.26 -16.76 -2.88
C ILE A 385 -6.67 -15.58 -2.07
N LEU A 386 -5.35 -15.49 -1.89
CA LEU A 386 -4.73 -14.37 -1.16
C LEU A 386 -3.84 -13.63 -2.15
N ASP A 387 -3.70 -12.33 -1.97
CA ASP A 387 -2.90 -11.45 -2.84
C ASP A 387 -1.44 -11.96 -2.97
N ILE A 388 -0.84 -12.41 -1.87
CA ILE A 388 0.49 -13.07 -1.84
C ILE A 388 0.57 -14.35 -2.71
N VAL A 389 -0.53 -15.08 -2.89
CA VAL A 389 -0.60 -16.29 -3.73
C VAL A 389 -0.71 -15.90 -5.20
N GLU A 390 -1.52 -14.89 -5.50
CA GLU A 390 -1.86 -14.44 -6.85
C GLU A 390 -0.78 -13.59 -7.48
N SER A 391 -0.13 -12.72 -6.70
CA SER A 391 1.02 -11.91 -7.12
C SER A 391 2.18 -12.75 -7.64
N GLY A 392 2.21 -14.04 -7.29
CA GLY A 392 3.24 -14.99 -7.66
C GLY A 392 4.53 -14.84 -6.87
N ILE A 393 4.55 -14.00 -5.82
CA ILE A 393 5.73 -13.73 -5.01
C ILE A 393 6.26 -14.98 -4.29
N LEU A 394 5.39 -15.94 -3.95
CA LEU A 394 5.76 -17.23 -3.37
C LEU A 394 6.66 -18.10 -4.29
N ASN A 395 6.80 -17.74 -5.57
CA ASN A 395 7.74 -18.37 -6.49
C ASN A 395 9.20 -17.90 -6.29
N LEU A 396 9.40 -16.80 -5.55
CA LEU A 396 10.72 -16.28 -5.24
C LEU A 396 11.42 -17.13 -4.18
N GLY A 397 12.70 -17.41 -4.43
CA GLY A 397 13.49 -18.21 -3.51
C GLY A 397 13.76 -17.49 -2.20
N GLY A 398 13.16 -17.97 -1.11
CA GLY A 398 13.35 -17.39 0.24
C GLY A 398 12.14 -16.62 0.77
N VAL A 399 11.07 -16.55 -0.01
CA VAL A 399 9.73 -16.09 0.41
C VAL A 399 8.90 -17.33 0.77
N SER A 400 8.10 -17.24 1.83
CA SER A 400 7.14 -18.28 2.20
C SER A 400 5.99 -17.66 3.00
N ASP A 401 4.82 -18.27 2.88
CA ASP A 401 3.70 -18.13 3.80
C ASP A 401 3.35 -19.54 4.30
N SER A 402 3.88 -19.92 5.46
CA SER A 402 3.75 -21.29 5.98
C SER A 402 2.47 -21.52 6.80
N ASN A 403 1.85 -20.45 7.23
CA ASN A 403 0.65 -20.38 8.08
C ASN A 403 -0.61 -20.06 7.28
N ASN A 404 -0.49 -19.70 6.01
CA ASN A 404 -1.58 -19.29 5.13
C ASN A 404 -2.35 -18.11 5.73
N ASP A 405 -1.63 -17.09 6.21
CA ASP A 405 -2.25 -15.88 6.76
C ASP A 405 -2.06 -14.64 5.89
N GLY A 406 -1.62 -14.80 4.64
CA GLY A 406 -1.51 -13.70 3.67
C GLY A 406 -0.22 -12.90 3.78
N ILE A 407 0.55 -13.09 4.86
CA ILE A 407 1.71 -12.28 5.19
C ILE A 407 2.99 -13.07 4.95
N ILE A 408 4.03 -12.42 4.42
CA ILE A 408 5.34 -13.06 4.27
C ILE A 408 5.92 -13.48 5.63
N ASP A 409 6.32 -14.75 5.75
CA ASP A 409 6.96 -15.30 6.94
C ASP A 409 8.23 -14.50 7.33
N GLY A 410 8.12 -13.77 8.44
CA GLY A 410 9.24 -13.04 9.03
C GLY A 410 9.40 -11.61 8.53
N ALA A 411 8.47 -11.08 7.73
CA ALA A 411 8.44 -9.71 7.25
C ALA A 411 8.62 -8.70 8.38
N SER A 412 7.86 -8.84 9.48
CA SER A 412 7.91 -7.92 10.64
C SER A 412 9.28 -7.78 11.35
N SER A 413 10.27 -8.58 11.00
CA SER A 413 11.67 -8.43 11.47
C SER A 413 12.71 -8.47 10.37
N GLY A 414 12.26 -8.80 9.16
CA GLY A 414 13.03 -8.94 7.94
C GLY A 414 12.86 -7.75 7.01
N SER A 415 12.00 -6.79 7.34
CA SER A 415 11.85 -5.52 6.64
C SER A 415 12.91 -4.50 7.07
N GLY A 416 13.27 -3.64 6.11
CA GLY A 416 14.36 -2.67 6.23
C GLY A 416 13.96 -1.41 7.00
N SER A 417 14.54 -0.27 6.62
CA SER A 417 14.10 1.04 7.10
C SER A 417 12.93 1.61 6.28
N ASN A 418 12.50 0.88 5.26
CA ASN A 418 11.48 1.23 4.27
C ASN A 418 10.28 0.27 4.30
N GLY A 419 10.20 -0.63 5.28
CA GLY A 419 9.06 -1.53 5.49
C GLY A 419 8.89 -2.69 4.49
N LEU A 420 9.43 -2.55 3.27
CA LEU A 420 9.46 -3.66 2.31
C LEU A 420 10.37 -4.82 2.77
N TYR A 421 9.91 -6.06 2.59
CA TYR A 421 10.68 -7.23 2.99
C TYR A 421 12.01 -7.35 2.22
N ASN A 422 13.13 -7.45 2.95
CA ASN A 422 14.49 -7.45 2.35
C ASN A 422 14.71 -8.57 1.30
N GLY A 423 13.92 -9.64 1.35
CA GLY A 423 14.02 -10.76 0.42
C GLY A 423 13.50 -10.46 -0.99
N ILE A 424 12.72 -9.40 -1.15
CA ILE A 424 11.98 -9.08 -2.38
C ILE A 424 12.35 -7.73 -2.98
N GLU A 425 13.26 -6.98 -2.36
CA GLU A 425 13.69 -5.66 -2.82
C GLU A 425 15.13 -5.63 -3.38
N ASP A 426 15.44 -4.58 -4.14
CA ASP A 426 16.77 -4.38 -4.71
C ASP A 426 17.74 -3.65 -3.76
N ASN A 427 17.22 -2.77 -2.89
CA ASN A 427 17.99 -2.00 -1.91
C ASN A 427 17.09 -1.39 -0.80
N ASP A 428 17.60 -1.32 0.43
CA ASP A 428 16.92 -0.74 1.60
C ASP A 428 16.91 0.82 1.57
N THR A 429 16.13 1.38 0.64
CA THR A 429 15.84 2.83 0.60
C THR A 429 14.34 3.05 0.40
N VAL A 430 13.85 4.27 0.67
CA VAL A 430 12.45 4.68 0.45
C VAL A 430 11.97 4.62 -1.02
N TYR A 431 12.82 4.14 -1.93
CA TYR A 431 12.52 3.93 -3.35
C TYR A 431 12.98 2.55 -3.82
N ALA A 432 13.00 1.60 -2.90
CA ALA A 432 13.21 0.21 -3.23
C ALA A 432 12.21 -0.22 -4.32
N ILE A 433 12.66 -1.06 -5.22
CA ILE A 433 11.79 -1.64 -6.25
C ILE A 433 11.73 -3.14 -6.00
N PRO A 434 10.54 -3.76 -6.06
CA PRO A 434 10.41 -5.20 -6.04
C PRO A 434 11.27 -5.87 -7.14
N ILE A 435 11.89 -7.01 -6.80
CA ILE A 435 12.70 -7.81 -7.73
C ILE A 435 11.85 -8.76 -8.59
N TYR A 436 10.54 -8.63 -8.48
CA TYR A 436 9.53 -9.39 -9.21
C TYR A 436 8.48 -8.45 -9.79
N SER A 437 7.56 -9.01 -10.56
CA SER A 437 6.39 -8.31 -11.07
C SER A 437 5.16 -9.11 -10.64
N VAL A 438 4.14 -8.40 -10.15
CA VAL A 438 2.81 -8.98 -9.90
C VAL A 438 2.30 -9.63 -11.18
N LEU A 439 1.62 -10.77 -11.04
CA LEU A 439 1.09 -11.51 -12.18
C LEU A 439 -0.13 -10.80 -12.77
N ASP A 440 -0.19 -10.84 -14.10
CA ASP A 440 -1.30 -10.39 -14.96
C ASP A 440 -1.44 -11.49 -16.02
N SER A 441 -2.26 -12.49 -15.69
CA SER A 441 -2.34 -13.77 -16.39
C SER A 441 -2.94 -13.64 -17.79
N ASP A 442 -3.88 -12.72 -17.99
CA ASP A 442 -4.52 -12.45 -19.29
C ASP A 442 -3.93 -11.23 -20.05
N ALA A 443 -3.06 -10.45 -19.40
CA ALA A 443 -2.40 -9.26 -19.92
C ALA A 443 -3.36 -8.10 -20.27
N ASP A 444 -4.47 -7.95 -19.54
CA ASP A 444 -5.45 -6.88 -19.73
C ASP A 444 -5.13 -5.57 -18.98
N GLY A 445 -4.19 -5.64 -18.04
CA GLY A 445 -3.73 -4.52 -17.21
C GLY A 445 -4.35 -4.44 -15.81
N THR A 446 -5.21 -5.40 -15.45
CA THR A 446 -5.62 -5.71 -14.08
C THR A 446 -4.75 -6.87 -13.60
N TYR A 447 -4.10 -6.73 -12.45
CA TYR A 447 -3.32 -7.83 -11.91
C TYR A 447 -4.21 -8.88 -11.25
N ASP A 448 -3.71 -10.12 -11.19
CA ASP A 448 -4.43 -11.29 -10.68
C ASP A 448 -5.08 -11.02 -9.29
N PRO A 449 -4.37 -10.45 -8.27
CA PRO A 449 -4.98 -10.15 -6.95
C PRO A 449 -6.21 -9.22 -6.97
N TYR A 450 -6.47 -8.55 -8.08
CA TYR A 450 -7.55 -7.57 -8.22
C TYR A 450 -8.62 -8.02 -9.22
N SER A 451 -8.63 -9.30 -9.61
CA SER A 451 -9.44 -9.83 -10.70
C SER A 451 -10.08 -11.17 -10.38
N THR A 452 -11.40 -11.19 -10.29
CA THR A 452 -12.17 -12.42 -10.03
C THR A 452 -12.15 -13.48 -11.16
N ASP A 453 -11.41 -13.23 -12.24
CA ASP A 453 -11.26 -14.04 -13.47
C ASP A 453 -9.88 -13.70 -14.09
N SER A 454 -8.80 -14.11 -13.42
CA SER A 454 -7.41 -13.74 -13.73
C SER A 454 -6.95 -14.13 -15.13
N ASP A 455 -7.48 -15.21 -15.70
CA ASP A 455 -7.11 -15.68 -17.04
C ASP A 455 -8.07 -15.24 -18.17
N GLY A 456 -9.17 -14.58 -17.80
CA GLY A 456 -10.12 -13.94 -18.69
C GLY A 456 -10.93 -14.91 -19.55
N ASP A 457 -11.12 -16.16 -19.10
CA ASP A 457 -11.84 -17.18 -19.84
C ASP A 457 -13.35 -17.23 -19.55
N GLY A 458 -13.78 -16.51 -18.51
CA GLY A 458 -15.17 -16.42 -18.05
C GLY A 458 -15.59 -17.49 -17.04
N CYS A 459 -14.64 -18.20 -16.43
CA CYS A 459 -14.78 -18.93 -15.19
C CYS A 459 -14.18 -18.08 -14.06
N ASN A 460 -14.85 -18.03 -12.91
CA ASN A 460 -14.32 -17.22 -11.81
C ASN A 460 -13.24 -18.00 -11.05
N ASP A 461 -12.23 -17.28 -10.58
CA ASP A 461 -11.04 -17.82 -9.92
C ASP A 461 -11.39 -18.63 -8.67
N VAL A 462 -12.33 -18.15 -7.84
CA VAL A 462 -12.94 -18.89 -6.73
C VAL A 462 -13.40 -20.31 -7.11
N VAL A 463 -13.97 -20.49 -8.31
CA VAL A 463 -14.48 -21.78 -8.80
C VAL A 463 -13.34 -22.65 -9.30
N GLU A 464 -12.38 -22.07 -10.01
CA GLU A 464 -11.22 -22.78 -10.58
C GLU A 464 -10.26 -23.26 -9.51
N SER A 465 -10.08 -22.44 -8.47
CA SER A 465 -9.34 -22.79 -7.26
C SER A 465 -10.01 -23.89 -6.44
N GLY A 466 -11.25 -24.27 -6.79
CA GLY A 466 -12.00 -25.36 -6.16
C GLY A 466 -12.71 -24.94 -4.88
N PHE A 467 -12.95 -23.64 -4.70
CA PHE A 467 -13.67 -23.07 -3.56
C PHE A 467 -15.15 -22.88 -3.86
N THR A 468 -15.92 -22.50 -2.83
CA THR A 468 -17.37 -22.40 -2.93
C THR A 468 -17.81 -21.00 -3.33
N ASP A 469 -18.32 -20.83 -4.55
CA ASP A 469 -19.16 -19.69 -4.95
C ASP A 469 -20.64 -20.12 -4.92
N ASP A 470 -21.39 -19.64 -3.92
CA ASP A 470 -22.79 -20.04 -3.71
C ASP A 470 -23.76 -19.40 -4.72
N ASN A 471 -23.33 -18.34 -5.43
CA ASN A 471 -24.25 -17.52 -6.22
C ASN A 471 -23.70 -16.99 -7.54
N ASP A 472 -22.57 -17.50 -8.01
CA ASP A 472 -21.97 -17.26 -9.32
C ASP A 472 -21.67 -15.76 -9.51
N ASP A 473 -21.16 -15.11 -8.46
CA ASP A 473 -20.76 -13.69 -8.47
C ASP A 473 -19.27 -13.44 -8.37
N GLY A 474 -18.45 -14.50 -8.27
CA GLY A 474 -16.99 -14.41 -8.25
C GLY A 474 -16.40 -14.30 -6.85
N TYR A 475 -17.22 -14.13 -5.81
CA TYR A 475 -16.76 -13.99 -4.43
C TYR A 475 -16.88 -15.30 -3.64
N LEU A 476 -16.03 -15.45 -2.63
CA LEU A 476 -16.06 -16.62 -1.76
C LEU A 476 -17.32 -16.67 -0.88
N GLY A 477 -18.07 -17.75 -1.03
CA GLY A 477 -19.20 -18.12 -0.17
C GLY A 477 -20.52 -17.43 -0.52
N PRO A 478 -21.43 -17.25 0.47
CA PRO A 478 -22.78 -16.73 0.24
C PRO A 478 -22.89 -15.21 0.41
N LEU A 479 -23.86 -14.61 -0.27
CA LEU A 479 -24.27 -13.23 0.02
C LEU A 479 -25.02 -13.04 1.36
N PRO A 480 -24.71 -12.00 2.16
CA PRO A 480 -23.64 -11.02 1.93
C PRO A 480 -22.26 -11.55 2.32
N VAL A 481 -21.24 -11.19 1.53
CA VAL A 481 -19.83 -11.37 1.88
C VAL A 481 -19.52 -10.57 3.15
N THR A 482 -18.73 -11.17 4.04
CA THR A 482 -18.25 -10.51 5.25
C THR A 482 -16.79 -10.86 5.47
N VAL A 483 -15.96 -9.87 5.74
CA VAL A 483 -14.51 -10.01 5.94
C VAL A 483 -14.10 -9.82 7.41
N ASP A 484 -12.85 -10.13 7.73
CA ASP A 484 -12.25 -9.77 9.01
C ASP A 484 -11.60 -8.37 9.01
N ALA A 485 -10.49 -8.17 9.73
CA ALA A 485 -9.85 -6.86 9.81
C ALA A 485 -8.74 -6.68 8.77
N ASN A 486 -8.33 -7.76 8.11
CA ASN A 486 -7.29 -7.80 7.09
C ASN A 486 -7.90 -8.14 5.71
N GLY A 487 -9.19 -7.85 5.49
CA GLY A 487 -9.86 -8.11 4.21
C GLY A 487 -10.25 -9.57 3.92
N VAL A 488 -9.72 -10.54 4.67
CA VAL A 488 -10.03 -11.96 4.43
C VAL A 488 -11.52 -12.32 4.67
N VAL A 489 -12.18 -12.95 3.70
CA VAL A 489 -13.57 -13.45 3.78
C VAL A 489 -13.78 -14.44 4.94
N THR A 490 -14.78 -14.14 5.77
CA THR A 490 -15.24 -14.98 6.89
C THR A 490 -16.61 -15.64 6.68
N SER A 491 -17.33 -15.26 5.62
CA SER A 491 -18.62 -15.87 5.23
C SER A 491 -18.48 -17.21 4.50
N GLY A 492 -17.31 -17.46 3.90
CA GLY A 492 -16.95 -18.69 3.18
C GLY A 492 -16.94 -19.95 4.05
N SER A 493 -17.06 -21.11 3.39
CA SER A 493 -17.00 -22.41 4.08
C SER A 493 -15.68 -23.18 3.85
N ASP A 494 -14.92 -22.72 2.86
CA ASP A 494 -13.61 -23.13 2.37
C ASP A 494 -12.81 -21.86 2.00
N GLY A 495 -11.91 -21.89 1.02
CA GLY A 495 -10.99 -20.78 0.68
C GLY A 495 -9.65 -20.85 1.43
N TYR A 496 -8.71 -19.99 1.04
CA TYR A 496 -7.41 -19.75 1.68
C TYR A 496 -6.55 -21.00 1.88
N THR A 497 -6.72 -21.95 0.97
CA THR A 497 -5.87 -23.14 0.87
C THR A 497 -5.21 -23.17 -0.50
N THR A 498 -4.29 -24.11 -0.75
CA THR A 498 -3.63 -24.19 -2.06
C THR A 498 -4.68 -24.32 -3.17
N PRO A 499 -4.71 -23.38 -4.16
CA PRO A 499 -5.58 -23.46 -5.31
C PRO A 499 -5.42 -24.78 -6.09
N ALA A 500 -6.45 -25.15 -6.85
CA ALA A 500 -6.42 -26.37 -7.65
C ALA A 500 -5.42 -26.26 -8.82
N ASP A 501 -4.73 -27.37 -9.08
CA ASP A 501 -3.94 -27.65 -10.29
C ASP A 501 -4.37 -29.06 -10.74
N ASN A 502 -5.51 -29.12 -11.42
CA ASN A 502 -6.20 -30.39 -11.68
C ASN A 502 -5.45 -31.23 -12.74
N ASP A 503 -4.73 -30.59 -13.66
CA ASP A 503 -3.95 -31.28 -14.69
C ASP A 503 -2.48 -31.54 -14.27
N SER A 504 -2.07 -31.03 -13.10
CA SER A 504 -0.75 -31.18 -12.48
C SER A 504 0.38 -30.59 -13.30
N ASN A 505 0.15 -29.46 -13.96
CA ASN A 505 1.13 -28.80 -14.82
C ASN A 505 1.94 -27.70 -14.13
N THR A 506 1.73 -27.46 -12.83
CA THR A 506 2.38 -26.46 -11.95
C THR A 506 1.92 -25.02 -12.11
N THR A 507 1.03 -24.74 -13.05
CA THR A 507 0.19 -23.54 -13.05
C THR A 507 -1.10 -23.90 -12.32
N PHE A 508 -1.70 -22.95 -11.61
CA PHE A 508 -3.00 -23.18 -10.97
C PHE A 508 -4.10 -22.89 -11.97
N ASP A 509 -5.22 -23.59 -11.87
CA ASP A 509 -6.27 -23.59 -12.89
C ASP A 509 -6.83 -22.17 -13.15
N TYR A 510 -6.96 -21.32 -12.12
CA TYR A 510 -7.43 -19.92 -12.23
C TYR A 510 -6.52 -19.00 -13.08
N ARG A 511 -5.34 -19.48 -13.48
CA ARG A 511 -4.38 -18.75 -14.36
C ARG A 511 -4.25 -19.39 -15.73
N GLU A 512 -5.11 -20.33 -16.09
CA GLU A 512 -4.97 -21.16 -17.27
C GLU A 512 -6.15 -21.10 -18.22
N ALA A 513 -6.17 -20.04 -19.04
CA ALA A 513 -7.28 -19.76 -19.94
C ALA A 513 -7.79 -21.00 -20.69
N GLY A 514 -8.99 -21.40 -20.31
CA GLY A 514 -9.66 -22.63 -20.67
C GLY A 514 -10.85 -22.42 -21.59
N THR A 515 -11.37 -23.54 -22.11
CA THR A 515 -12.69 -23.55 -22.77
C THR A 515 -13.31 -24.93 -22.65
N ALA A 516 -14.64 -24.98 -22.69
CA ALA A 516 -15.37 -26.25 -22.69
C ALA A 516 -14.89 -27.18 -23.83
N PRO A 517 -14.66 -28.49 -23.55
CA PRO A 517 -14.03 -29.39 -24.51
C PRO A 517 -14.93 -29.66 -25.72
N SER A 518 -14.36 -29.81 -26.92
CA SER A 518 -15.16 -30.13 -28.12
C SER A 518 -15.23 -31.64 -28.42
N ILE A 519 -16.37 -32.13 -28.93
CA ILE A 519 -16.52 -33.51 -29.40
C ILE A 519 -16.47 -33.55 -30.93
N SER A 520 -15.38 -34.08 -31.48
CA SER A 520 -15.13 -34.18 -32.93
C SER A 520 -15.77 -35.40 -33.58
N SER A 521 -15.97 -36.49 -32.82
CA SER A 521 -16.72 -37.67 -33.26
C SER A 521 -17.76 -38.08 -32.22
N GLN A 522 -19.01 -38.03 -32.63
CA GLN A 522 -20.18 -38.34 -31.81
C GLN A 522 -20.40 -39.87 -31.72
N PRO A 523 -20.99 -40.38 -30.62
CA PRO A 523 -21.27 -41.79 -30.50
C PRO A 523 -22.42 -42.18 -31.44
N ALA A 524 -22.27 -43.31 -32.13
CA ALA A 524 -23.26 -43.80 -33.09
C ALA A 524 -24.24 -44.78 -32.43
N ASN A 525 -25.46 -44.84 -32.94
CA ASN A 525 -26.40 -45.92 -32.62
C ASN A 525 -25.78 -47.28 -32.97
N VAL A 526 -25.92 -48.26 -32.08
CA VAL A 526 -25.37 -49.61 -32.28
C VAL A 526 -26.47 -50.65 -32.26
N THR A 527 -26.33 -51.67 -33.11
CA THR A 527 -27.19 -52.85 -33.11
C THR A 527 -26.38 -54.08 -32.73
N THR A 528 -26.82 -54.84 -31.74
CA THR A 528 -26.16 -56.09 -31.31
C THR A 528 -27.18 -57.16 -30.93
N CYS A 529 -26.71 -58.38 -30.66
CA CYS A 529 -27.54 -59.49 -30.20
C CYS A 529 -27.62 -59.54 -28.66
N PRO A 530 -28.73 -60.04 -28.07
CA PRO A 530 -28.76 -60.36 -26.66
C PRO A 530 -27.62 -61.34 -26.30
N GLY A 531 -26.84 -61.03 -25.25
CA GLY A 531 -25.67 -61.84 -24.86
C GLY A 531 -24.38 -61.56 -25.64
N CYS A 532 -24.36 -60.62 -26.60
CA CYS A 532 -23.16 -60.23 -27.34
C CYS A 532 -22.45 -59.03 -26.69
N SER A 533 -21.31 -58.60 -27.22
CA SER A 533 -20.64 -57.38 -26.76
C SER A 533 -20.69 -56.30 -27.83
N THR A 534 -20.75 -55.04 -27.42
CA THR A 534 -20.68 -53.86 -28.30
C THR A 534 -20.05 -52.70 -27.52
N SER A 535 -19.77 -51.59 -28.19
CA SER A 535 -19.23 -50.40 -27.55
C SER A 535 -19.79 -49.12 -28.18
N LEU A 536 -19.82 -48.07 -27.38
CA LEU A 536 -20.06 -46.69 -27.78
C LEU A 536 -18.78 -45.91 -27.55
N SER A 537 -18.38 -45.06 -28.49
CA SER A 537 -17.13 -44.30 -28.40
C SER A 537 -17.31 -42.89 -28.90
N VAL A 538 -16.54 -41.97 -28.32
CA VAL A 538 -16.39 -40.59 -28.80
C VAL A 538 -14.94 -40.28 -29.11
N THR A 539 -14.73 -39.24 -29.91
CA THR A 539 -13.42 -38.56 -30.01
C THR A 539 -13.65 -37.12 -29.57
N SER A 540 -12.89 -36.67 -28.57
CA SER A 540 -13.02 -35.35 -27.98
C SER A 540 -11.64 -34.76 -27.67
N ALA A 541 -11.59 -33.45 -27.50
CA ALA A 541 -10.44 -32.74 -26.96
C ALA A 541 -10.37 -32.77 -25.42
N GLY A 542 -11.46 -33.11 -24.73
CA GLY A 542 -11.44 -33.29 -23.27
C GLY A 542 -10.86 -34.63 -22.85
N ASP A 543 -10.45 -34.72 -21.59
CA ASP A 543 -9.72 -35.82 -20.96
C ASP A 543 -10.54 -36.57 -19.91
N GLN A 544 -11.57 -35.94 -19.35
CA GLN A 544 -12.51 -36.54 -18.41
C GLN A 544 -13.83 -36.93 -19.08
N PHE A 545 -14.36 -38.10 -18.70
CA PHE A 545 -15.56 -38.67 -19.31
C PHE A 545 -16.50 -39.23 -18.23
N GLN A 546 -17.81 -39.02 -18.40
CA GLN A 546 -18.84 -39.70 -17.60
C GLN A 546 -20.00 -40.16 -18.49
N TRP A 547 -20.10 -41.46 -18.74
CA TRP A 547 -21.21 -42.04 -19.48
C TRP A 547 -22.49 -42.04 -18.64
N GLN A 548 -23.60 -41.72 -19.29
CA GLN A 548 -24.94 -41.67 -18.69
C GLN A 548 -25.93 -42.51 -19.49
N VAL A 549 -26.89 -43.12 -18.80
CA VAL A 549 -28.04 -43.81 -19.39
C VAL A 549 -29.34 -43.09 -19.08
N PHE A 550 -30.21 -42.96 -20.08
CA PHE A 550 -31.52 -42.33 -19.90
C PHE A 550 -32.51 -43.28 -19.23
N SER A 551 -33.12 -42.85 -18.13
CA SER A 551 -34.04 -43.64 -17.32
C SER A 551 -35.53 -43.32 -17.55
N GLY A 552 -35.85 -42.64 -18.65
CA GLY A 552 -37.23 -42.27 -19.01
C GLY A 552 -37.67 -40.87 -18.54
N GLY A 553 -36.79 -40.14 -17.85
CA GLY A 553 -37.01 -38.75 -17.43
C GLY A 553 -35.73 -38.02 -17.01
N SER A 554 -34.72 -38.75 -16.54
CA SER A 554 -33.38 -38.22 -16.21
C SER A 554 -32.28 -39.06 -16.86
N TRP A 555 -31.11 -38.43 -17.00
CA TRP A 555 -29.85 -39.12 -17.28
C TRP A 555 -29.21 -39.52 -15.97
N ASN A 556 -28.77 -40.77 -15.85
CA ASN A 556 -28.11 -41.29 -14.66
C ASN A 556 -26.69 -41.72 -15.01
N ASP A 557 -25.73 -41.38 -14.15
CA ASP A 557 -24.34 -41.79 -14.32
C ASP A 557 -24.18 -43.31 -14.27
N LEU A 558 -23.35 -43.82 -15.17
CA LEU A 558 -22.95 -45.20 -15.21
C LEU A 558 -21.68 -45.40 -14.39
N SER A 559 -21.63 -46.53 -13.68
CA SER A 559 -20.42 -47.06 -13.06
C SER A 559 -20.05 -48.39 -13.70
N ASP A 560 -18.77 -48.75 -13.67
CA ASP A 560 -18.24 -50.02 -14.16
C ASP A 560 -18.78 -51.22 -13.36
N SER A 561 -19.96 -51.67 -13.77
CA SER A 561 -20.77 -52.65 -13.06
C SER A 561 -21.77 -53.33 -14.00
N GLY A 562 -22.13 -54.58 -13.68
CA GLY A 562 -23.09 -55.34 -14.47
C GLY A 562 -22.61 -55.54 -15.91
N ILE A 563 -23.29 -54.91 -16.86
CA ILE A 563 -22.98 -55.01 -18.29
C ILE A 563 -22.00 -53.92 -18.77
N TYR A 564 -21.71 -52.92 -17.94
CA TYR A 564 -20.95 -51.72 -18.32
C TYR A 564 -19.50 -51.81 -17.83
N SER A 565 -18.57 -51.39 -18.68
CA SER A 565 -17.17 -51.11 -18.32
C SER A 565 -16.60 -49.96 -19.16
N GLY A 566 -15.69 -49.16 -18.63
CA GLY A 566 -15.18 -47.96 -19.30
C GLY A 566 -16.13 -46.76 -19.20
N ALA A 567 -16.99 -46.72 -18.17
CA ALA A 567 -17.98 -45.66 -17.95
C ALA A 567 -17.34 -44.27 -17.73
N THR A 568 -16.07 -44.22 -17.33
CA THR A 568 -15.27 -42.98 -17.21
C THR A 568 -14.18 -42.86 -18.27
N THR A 569 -14.40 -43.43 -19.45
CA THR A 569 -13.44 -43.37 -20.57
C THR A 569 -14.14 -42.93 -21.85
N SER A 570 -13.35 -42.58 -22.87
CA SER A 570 -13.87 -42.24 -24.20
C SER A 570 -14.64 -43.39 -24.89
N THR A 571 -14.62 -44.62 -24.34
CA THR A 571 -15.33 -45.78 -24.87
C THR A 571 -16.07 -46.58 -23.79
N LEU A 572 -17.40 -46.56 -23.82
CA LEU A 572 -18.25 -47.44 -23.01
C LEU A 572 -18.38 -48.80 -23.68
N SER A 573 -17.97 -49.86 -22.99
CA SER A 573 -18.21 -51.24 -23.40
C SER A 573 -19.47 -51.78 -22.74
N ILE A 574 -20.34 -52.41 -23.54
CA ILE A 574 -21.60 -53.03 -23.12
C ILE A 574 -21.50 -54.53 -23.44
N THR A 575 -21.48 -55.37 -22.40
CA THR A 575 -21.29 -56.82 -22.54
C THR A 575 -22.52 -57.59 -22.07
N ASN A 576 -22.91 -58.61 -22.82
CA ASN A 576 -24.05 -59.47 -22.53
C ASN A 576 -25.38 -58.71 -22.26
N PRO A 577 -25.78 -57.69 -23.06
CA PRO A 577 -27.03 -56.99 -22.82
C PRO A 577 -28.21 -57.94 -22.98
N THR A 578 -29.26 -57.72 -22.21
CA THR A 578 -30.48 -58.51 -22.22
C THR A 578 -31.63 -57.71 -22.84
N PRO A 579 -32.79 -58.32 -23.16
CA PRO A 579 -33.91 -57.59 -23.76
C PRO A 579 -34.41 -56.38 -22.96
N THR A 580 -34.08 -56.24 -21.67
CA THR A 580 -34.41 -55.05 -20.86
C THR A 580 -33.63 -53.81 -21.25
N GLU A 581 -32.45 -53.97 -21.86
CA GLU A 581 -31.61 -52.86 -22.33
C GLU A 581 -31.90 -52.47 -23.79
N HIS A 582 -32.88 -53.11 -24.43
CA HIS A 582 -33.30 -52.76 -25.78
C HIS A 582 -33.90 -51.35 -25.82
N ASN A 583 -33.38 -50.51 -26.71
CA ASN A 583 -33.68 -49.07 -26.84
C ASN A 583 -33.17 -48.19 -25.69
N ASN A 584 -32.25 -48.68 -24.86
CA ASN A 584 -31.54 -47.81 -23.93
C ASN A 584 -30.78 -46.73 -24.71
N GLN A 585 -30.86 -45.51 -24.20
CA GLN A 585 -30.20 -44.32 -24.75
C GLN A 585 -29.04 -43.94 -23.84
N TYR A 586 -27.91 -43.62 -24.46
CA TYR A 586 -26.66 -43.29 -23.81
C TYR A 586 -26.14 -41.94 -24.32
N ARG A 587 -25.47 -41.20 -23.45
CA ARG A 587 -24.66 -40.03 -23.79
C ARG A 587 -23.42 -40.02 -22.91
N VAL A 588 -22.41 -39.25 -23.28
CA VAL A 588 -21.25 -38.98 -22.44
C VAL A 588 -21.19 -37.49 -22.14
N VAL A 589 -20.90 -37.15 -20.89
CA VAL A 589 -20.46 -35.82 -20.46
C VAL A 589 -18.94 -35.80 -20.60
N VAL A 590 -18.40 -34.78 -21.26
CA VAL A 590 -16.96 -34.58 -21.41
C VAL A 590 -16.58 -33.26 -20.75
N THR A 591 -15.56 -33.29 -19.89
CA THR A 591 -14.95 -32.14 -19.20
C THR A 591 -13.45 -32.10 -19.50
N ASN A 592 -12.78 -31.02 -19.12
CA ASN A 592 -11.33 -30.88 -19.12
C ASN A 592 -10.87 -30.75 -17.66
N ASP A 593 -9.70 -31.29 -17.31
CA ASP A 593 -9.13 -31.09 -15.97
C ASP A 593 -8.76 -29.60 -15.77
N GLY A 594 -8.14 -28.94 -16.77
CA GLY A 594 -7.83 -27.50 -16.71
C GLY A 594 -8.93 -26.59 -17.29
N TYR A 595 -10.21 -26.90 -17.07
CA TYR A 595 -11.34 -25.95 -17.25
C TYR A 595 -12.62 -26.52 -16.62
N ILE A 596 -12.90 -26.17 -15.38
CA ILE A 596 -13.94 -26.84 -14.58
C ILE A 596 -15.35 -26.27 -14.83
N CYS A 597 -15.47 -25.00 -15.25
CA CYS A 597 -16.76 -24.34 -15.52
C CYS A 597 -17.51 -24.90 -16.74
N GLY A 598 -16.84 -25.67 -17.59
CA GLY A 598 -17.38 -26.13 -18.87
C GLY A 598 -17.52 -27.64 -19.01
N ASN A 599 -18.65 -28.09 -19.55
CA ASN A 599 -18.77 -29.46 -20.09
C ASN A 599 -19.45 -29.48 -21.46
N THR A 600 -19.16 -30.53 -22.23
CA THR A 600 -19.83 -30.81 -23.49
C THR A 600 -20.55 -32.16 -23.44
N LEU A 601 -21.84 -32.12 -23.73
CA LEU A 601 -22.68 -33.31 -23.86
C LEU A 601 -22.61 -33.89 -25.26
N SER A 602 -22.42 -35.20 -25.37
CA SER A 602 -22.54 -35.89 -26.64
C SER A 602 -23.97 -35.96 -27.15
N ASN A 603 -24.13 -36.19 -28.45
CA ASN A 603 -25.37 -36.68 -29.02
C ASN A 603 -25.78 -38.00 -28.35
N THR A 604 -27.09 -38.28 -28.36
CA THR A 604 -27.63 -39.53 -27.84
C THR A 604 -27.38 -40.71 -28.80
N ALA A 605 -26.83 -41.79 -28.27
CA ALA A 605 -26.69 -43.08 -28.96
C ALA A 605 -27.66 -44.12 -28.39
N THR A 606 -28.36 -44.85 -29.26
CA THR A 606 -29.34 -45.88 -28.90
C THR A 606 -28.78 -47.28 -29.12
N LEU A 607 -28.93 -48.15 -28.11
CA LEU A 607 -28.65 -49.59 -28.21
C LEU A 607 -29.87 -50.33 -28.73
N THR A 608 -29.77 -50.90 -29.93
CA THR A 608 -30.81 -51.77 -30.51
C THR A 608 -30.40 -53.22 -30.36
N LEU A 609 -31.24 -54.02 -29.69
CA LEU A 609 -31.05 -55.47 -29.63
C LEU A 609 -31.85 -56.18 -30.72
N GLN A 610 -31.18 -56.95 -31.57
CA GLN A 610 -31.79 -57.78 -32.60
C GLN A 610 -31.33 -59.23 -32.45
N VAL A 611 -32.28 -60.16 -32.34
CA VAL A 611 -31.96 -61.59 -32.39
C VAL A 611 -31.72 -62.01 -33.84
N ASP A 612 -30.67 -62.79 -34.07
CA ASP A 612 -30.45 -63.39 -35.38
C ASP A 612 -31.66 -64.25 -35.77
N THR A 613 -32.07 -64.14 -37.04
CA THR A 613 -33.18 -64.90 -37.60
C THR A 613 -32.95 -66.40 -37.37
N MET A 614 -33.73 -67.01 -36.47
CA MET A 614 -33.70 -68.47 -36.29
C MET A 614 -34.27 -69.16 -37.55
N ILE A 615 -33.41 -69.82 -38.33
CA ILE A 615 -33.88 -70.79 -39.34
C ILE A 615 -34.34 -72.04 -38.58
N THR A 616 -35.61 -72.12 -38.21
CA THR A 616 -36.20 -73.40 -37.80
C THR A 616 -36.46 -74.25 -39.03
N ASN A 617 -35.63 -75.28 -39.24
CA ASN A 617 -35.82 -76.22 -40.33
C ASN A 617 -37.07 -77.09 -40.04
N ARG A 618 -38.24 -76.68 -40.53
CA ARG A 618 -39.51 -77.38 -40.32
C ARG A 618 -39.62 -78.58 -41.27
N ARG A 619 -39.01 -79.70 -40.87
CA ARG A 619 -39.22 -81.10 -41.30
C ARG A 619 -39.21 -81.41 -42.81
N ILE A 620 -38.27 -82.28 -43.22
CA ILE A 620 -38.59 -83.39 -44.13
C ILE A 620 -38.09 -84.70 -43.50
N THR A 621 -39.02 -85.59 -43.17
CA THR A 621 -38.74 -86.99 -42.82
C THR A 621 -38.83 -87.80 -44.11
N TYR A 622 -37.70 -88.29 -44.63
CA TYR A 622 -37.71 -89.33 -45.65
C TYR A 622 -37.93 -90.69 -44.98
N ARG A 623 -38.94 -91.42 -45.43
CA ARG A 623 -39.14 -92.82 -45.07
C ARG A 623 -38.15 -93.65 -45.91
N ALA A 624 -37.21 -94.34 -45.27
CA ALA A 624 -36.25 -95.22 -45.95
C ALA A 624 -36.90 -96.54 -46.41
N ASN A 625 -36.43 -97.05 -47.54
CA ASN A 625 -36.90 -98.21 -48.33
C ASN A 625 -36.83 -99.58 -47.61
N LYS A 626 -37.58 -100.55 -48.18
CA LYS A 626 -37.25 -101.99 -48.33
C LYS A 626 -38.06 -102.52 -49.51
N ASP A 627 -37.55 -103.24 -50.51
CA ASP A 627 -36.24 -103.79 -50.84
C ASP A 627 -36.07 -103.72 -52.38
#